data_AF-A0A8C5KPB7-F1
#
_entry.id   AF-A0A8C5KPB7-F1
#
_cell.length_a   1.000
_cell.length_b   1.000
_cell.length_c   1.000
_cell.angle_alpha   90.00
_cell.angle_beta   90.00
_cell.angle_gamma   90.00
#
_symmetry.space_group_name_H-M   'P 1'
#
loop_
_entity.id
_entity.type
_entity.pdbx_description
1 polymer ?
#
loop_
_entity_poly.entity_id
_entity_poly.type
_entity_poly.pdbx_seq_one_letter_code
_entity_poly.pdbx_strand_id
1 'polypeptide(L)'
;MNWDSQGPQCLVSMSAIVNHLLRQRLTPEREAQLEASLGTFYAPTRPLLDATILEYRDPVSKYARRFFHHLLRYQRFEKAFLLAVDIGARDLFMVSPSQR
;
A
#
# COMPACT_ATOMS: atom_id res chain seq x y z
N MET A 1 10.71 7.42 8.20
CA MET A 1 11.35 6.13 7.88
C MET A 1 12.35 6.40 6.76
N ASN A 2 13.59 5.91 6.88
CA ASN A 2 14.61 6.06 5.82
C ASN A 2 14.79 4.69 5.14
N TRP A 3 14.16 4.50 3.99
CA TRP A 3 14.22 3.23 3.26
C TRP A 3 15.58 2.99 2.63
N ASP A 4 16.33 4.04 2.26
CA ASP A 4 17.62 3.90 1.60
C ASP A 4 18.70 3.33 2.54
N SER A 5 18.61 3.62 3.85
CA SER A 5 19.58 3.11 4.85
C SER A 5 19.03 2.02 5.77
N GLN A 6 17.71 1.95 5.93
CA GLN A 6 17.04 1.03 6.88
C GLN A 6 15.89 0.26 6.21
N GLY A 7 16.03 -0.06 4.91
CA GLY A 7 15.02 -0.77 4.12
C GLY A 7 14.40 -2.00 4.81
N PRO A 8 15.21 -2.93 5.37
CA PRO A 8 14.68 -4.12 6.05
C PRO A 8 13.84 -3.77 7.29
N GLN A 9 14.29 -2.84 8.14
CA GLN A 9 13.53 -2.43 9.32
C GLN A 9 12.26 -1.66 8.94
N CYS A 10 12.32 -0.84 7.89
CA CYS A 10 11.15 -0.13 7.36
C CYS A 10 10.10 -1.12 6.85
N LEU A 11 10.51 -2.14 6.10
CA LEU A 11 9.61 -3.16 5.60
C LEU A 11 8.97 -3.98 6.73
N VAL A 12 9.75 -4.42 7.72
CA VAL A 12 9.23 -5.16 8.88
C VAL A 12 8.24 -4.30 9.67
N SER A 13 8.58 -3.03 9.91
CA SER A 13 7.72 -2.11 10.66
C SER A 13 6.41 -1.81 9.92
N MET A 14 6.51 -1.45 8.63
CA MET A 14 5.36 -1.19 7.76
C MET A 14 4.47 -2.43 7.66
N SER A 15 5.05 -3.61 7.41
CA SER A 15 4.28 -4.85 7.28
C SER A 15 3.57 -5.24 8.58
N ALA A 16 4.19 -5.06 9.74
CA ALA A 16 3.56 -5.30 11.03
C ALA A 16 2.35 -4.39 11.26
N ILE A 17 2.49 -3.09 11.02
CA ILE A 17 1.41 -2.11 11.15
C ILE A 17 0.27 -2.43 10.18
N VAL A 18 0.57 -2.59 8.89
CA VAL A 18 -0.45 -2.86 7.87
C VAL A 18 -1.17 -4.18 8.15
N ASN A 19 -0.45 -5.24 8.51
CA ASN A 19 -1.08 -6.52 8.86
C ASN A 19 -1.99 -6.42 10.07
N HIS A 20 -1.60 -5.66 11.09
CA HIS A 20 -2.41 -5.45 12.29
C HIS A 20 -3.70 -4.70 11.95
N LEU A 21 -3.59 -3.60 11.19
CA LEU A 21 -4.73 -2.75 10.83
C LEU A 21 -5.71 -3.44 9.86
N LEU A 22 -5.22 -4.19 8.87
CA LEU A 22 -6.08 -4.91 7.92
C LEU A 22 -6.94 -6.01 8.56
N ARG A 23 -6.59 -6.47 9.77
CA ARG A 23 -7.39 -7.44 10.54
C ARG A 23 -8.52 -6.77 11.32
N GLN A 24 -8.52 -5.44 11.42
CA GLN A 24 -9.51 -4.68 12.18
C GLN A 24 -10.59 -4.10 11.26
N ARG A 25 -11.66 -3.55 11.85
CA ARG A 25 -12.65 -2.79 11.08
C ARG A 25 -12.03 -1.50 10.57
N LEU A 26 -12.31 -1.15 9.31
CA LEU A 26 -11.85 0.12 8.75
C LEU A 26 -12.57 1.29 9.43
N THR A 27 -11.81 2.16 10.10
CA THR A 27 -12.26 3.46 10.61
C THR A 27 -11.44 4.55 9.93
N PRO A 28 -11.89 5.82 9.92
CA PRO A 28 -11.14 6.92 9.33
C PRO A 28 -9.70 7.02 9.87
N GLU A 29 -9.50 6.79 11.17
CA GLU A 29 -8.18 6.83 11.80
C GLU A 29 -7.28 5.70 11.28
N ARG A 30 -7.83 4.48 11.16
CA ARG A 30 -7.09 3.30 10.67
C ARG A 30 -6.79 3.42 9.18
N GLU A 31 -7.72 3.99 8.41
CA GLU A 31 -7.51 4.32 7.00
C GLU A 31 -6.32 5.28 6.87
N ALA A 32 -6.33 6.38 7.63
CA ALA A 32 -5.23 7.35 7.64
C ALA A 32 -3.89 6.73 8.08
N GLN A 33 -3.90 5.80 9.05
CA GLN A 33 -2.69 5.08 9.47
C GLN A 33 -2.16 4.13 8.38
N LEU A 34 -3.05 3.46 7.63
CA LEU A 34 -2.67 2.61 6.50
C LEU A 34 -2.09 3.45 5.36
N GLU A 35 -2.73 4.56 5.02
CA GLU A 35 -2.25 5.53 4.03
C GLU A 35 -0.89 6.11 4.44
N ALA A 36 -0.73 6.55 5.69
CA ALA A 36 0.54 7.08 6.18
C ALA A 36 1.66 6.03 6.15
N SER A 37 1.34 4.77 6.49
CA SER A 37 2.33 3.67 6.49
C SER A 37 2.84 3.37 5.08
N LEU A 38 1.92 3.21 4.12
CA LEU A 38 2.27 2.97 2.71
C LEU A 38 2.89 4.21 2.06
N GLY A 39 2.44 5.40 2.46
CA GLY A 39 2.96 6.70 2.00
C GLY A 39 4.43 6.91 2.32
N THR A 40 4.97 6.25 3.35
CA THR A 40 6.42 6.29 3.62
C THR A 40 7.28 5.77 2.48
N PHE A 41 6.72 4.94 1.58
CA PHE A 41 7.39 4.39 0.40
C PHE A 41 6.91 5.02 -0.91
N TYR A 42 5.60 5.24 -1.07
CA TYR A 42 5.02 5.75 -2.33
C TYR A 42 5.05 7.28 -2.47
N ALA A 43 4.98 8.01 -1.37
CA ALA A 43 5.03 9.48 -1.34
C ALA A 43 6.04 9.97 -0.28
N PRO A 44 7.30 9.53 -0.35
CA PRO A 44 8.30 9.87 0.64
C PRO A 44 8.67 11.36 0.51
N THR A 45 8.90 12.03 1.65
CA THR A 45 9.30 13.46 1.65
C THR A 45 10.62 13.72 0.93
N ARG A 46 11.48 12.69 0.83
CA ARG A 46 12.68 12.67 0.00
C ARG A 46 12.54 11.52 -0.99
N PRO A 47 12.79 11.72 -2.29
CA PRO A 47 12.79 10.65 -3.26
C PRO A 47 13.72 9.52 -2.82
N LEU A 48 13.25 8.28 -2.91
CA LEU A 48 14.08 7.09 -2.64
C LEU A 48 15.02 6.84 -3.81
N LEU A 49 16.11 6.14 -3.53
CA LEU A 49 17.03 5.67 -4.57
C LEU A 49 16.34 4.64 -5.47
N ASP A 50 16.66 4.64 -6.77
CA ASP A 50 16.11 3.67 -7.72
C ASP A 50 16.38 2.22 -7.30
N ALA A 51 17.55 1.95 -6.71
CA ALA A 51 17.90 0.64 -6.18
C ALA A 51 16.94 0.20 -5.05
N THR A 52 16.63 1.12 -4.12
CA THR A 52 15.69 0.88 -3.03
C THR A 52 14.28 0.70 -3.55
N ILE A 53 13.85 1.50 -4.54
CA ILE A 53 12.56 1.31 -5.18
C ILE A 53 12.49 -0.08 -5.83
N LEU A 54 13.50 -0.46 -6.61
CA LEU A 54 13.54 -1.76 -7.29
C LEU A 54 13.48 -2.94 -6.30
N GLU A 55 14.20 -2.85 -5.18
CA GLU A 55 14.26 -3.90 -4.16
C GLU A 55 12.93 -4.05 -3.39
N TYR A 56 12.30 -2.94 -3.00
CA TYR A 56 11.16 -2.96 -2.09
C TYR A 56 9.80 -2.75 -2.75
N ARG A 57 9.73 -2.35 -4.03
CA ARG A 57 8.46 -2.10 -4.74
C ARG A 57 7.54 -3.31 -4.74
N ASP A 58 8.05 -4.49 -5.08
CA ASP A 58 7.25 -5.72 -5.13
C ASP A 58 6.67 -6.12 -3.76
N PRO A 59 7.47 -6.23 -2.69
CA PRO A 59 6.93 -6.58 -1.39
C PRO A 59 5.96 -5.50 -0.85
N VAL A 60 6.23 -4.20 -1.06
CA VAL A 60 5.34 -3.13 -0.62
C VAL A 60 4.02 -3.13 -1.43
N SER A 61 4.08 -3.37 -2.74
CA SER A 61 2.91 -3.43 -3.62
C SER A 61 1.90 -4.50 -3.20
N LYS A 62 2.35 -5.64 -2.68
CA LYS A 62 1.47 -6.67 -2.11
C LYS A 62 0.60 -6.13 -0.97
N TYR A 63 1.14 -5.25 -0.13
CA TYR A 63 0.38 -4.63 0.96
C TYR A 63 -0.57 -3.56 0.47
N ALA A 64 -0.15 -2.73 -0.50
CA ALA A 64 -1.03 -1.75 -1.12
C ALA A 64 -2.24 -2.39 -1.81
N ARG A 65 -2.03 -3.51 -2.53
CA ARG A 65 -3.12 -4.29 -3.14
C ARG A 65 -4.09 -4.86 -2.10
N ARG A 66 -3.58 -5.36 -0.97
CA ARG A 66 -4.43 -5.83 0.13
C ARG A 66 -5.26 -4.69 0.72
N PHE A 67 -4.67 -3.50 0.88
CA PHE A 67 -5.39 -2.32 1.33
C PHE A 67 -6.45 -1.87 0.33
N PHE A 68 -6.15 -1.88 -0.97
CA PHE A 68 -7.12 -1.62 -2.04
C PHE A 68 -8.37 -2.51 -1.91
N HIS A 69 -8.21 -3.83 -1.80
CA HIS A 69 -9.34 -4.74 -1.63
C HIS A 69 -10.07 -4.51 -0.29
N HIS A 70 -9.34 -4.11 0.75
CA HIS A 70 -9.95 -3.75 2.01
C HIS A 70 -10.85 -2.51 1.86
N LEU A 71 -10.40 -1.46 1.16
CA LEU A 71 -11.21 -0.28 0.85
C LEU A 71 -12.48 -0.63 0.05
N LEU A 72 -12.35 -1.50 -0.96
CA LEU A 72 -13.51 -1.98 -1.74
C LEU A 72 -14.54 -2.68 -0.87
N ARG A 73 -14.11 -3.50 0.09
CA ARG A 73 -15.01 -4.20 1.04
C ARG A 73 -15.85 -3.23 1.87
N TYR A 74 -15.33 -2.03 2.16
CA TYR A 74 -16.03 -0.98 2.91
C TYR A 74 -16.63 0.11 1.99
N GLN A 75 -16.75 -0.15 0.69
CA GLN A 75 -17.32 0.78 -0.29
C GLN A 75 -16.59 2.13 -0.38
N ARG A 76 -15.31 2.19 0.00
CA ARG A 76 -14.45 3.38 -0.10
C ARG A 76 -13.85 3.48 -1.51
N PHE A 77 -14.72 3.54 -2.52
CA PHE A 77 -14.33 3.43 -3.93
C PHE A 77 -13.40 4.55 -4.40
N GLU A 78 -13.67 5.80 -4.01
CA GLU A 78 -12.83 6.95 -4.38
C GLU A 78 -11.39 6.77 -3.88
N LYS A 79 -11.23 6.39 -2.61
CA LYS A 79 -9.93 6.10 -2.00
C LYS A 79 -9.24 4.91 -2.66
N ALA A 80 -9.98 3.83 -2.94
CA ALA A 80 -9.44 2.68 -3.65
C ALA A 80 -8.94 3.07 -5.05
N PHE A 81 -9.70 3.91 -5.76
CA PHE A 81 -9.34 4.40 -7.08
C PHE A 81 -8.05 5.24 -7.04
N LEU A 82 -7.98 6.21 -6.14
CA LEU A 82 -6.77 7.03 -5.95
C LEU A 82 -5.55 6.18 -5.63
N LEU A 83 -5.67 5.23 -4.70
CA LEU A 83 -4.59 4.31 -4.34
C LEU A 83 -4.10 3.50 -5.56
N ALA A 84 -5.02 3.00 -6.39
CA ALA A 84 -4.66 2.21 -7.58
C ALA A 84 -3.92 3.06 -8.64
N VAL A 85 -4.25 4.35 -8.76
CA VAL A 85 -3.51 5.32 -9.58
C VAL A 85 -2.11 5.54 -9.00
N ASP A 86 -2.00 5.81 -7.71
CA ASP A 86 -0.74 6.13 -7.03
C ASP A 86 0.28 4.98 -7.13
N ILE A 87 -0.16 3.73 -7.00
CA ILE A 87 0.72 2.56 -7.11
C ILE A 87 0.92 2.09 -8.56
N GLY A 88 0.29 2.76 -9.53
CA GLY A 88 0.37 2.42 -10.96
C GLY A 88 -0.22 1.05 -11.33
N ALA A 89 -1.10 0.50 -10.50
CA ALA A 89 -1.65 -0.85 -10.68
C ALA A 89 -2.89 -0.81 -11.57
N ARG A 90 -2.66 -0.56 -12.87
CA ARG A 90 -3.73 -0.49 -13.89
C ARG A 90 -4.55 -1.78 -13.97
N ASP A 91 -3.93 -2.91 -13.65
CA ASP A 91 -4.57 -4.22 -13.61
C ASP A 91 -5.70 -4.31 -12.56
N LEU A 92 -5.68 -3.49 -11.50
CA LEU A 92 -6.75 -3.46 -10.50
C LEU A 92 -8.08 -2.91 -11.05
N PHE A 93 -8.06 -2.15 -12.15
CA PHE A 93 -9.27 -1.67 -12.82
C PHE A 93 -9.85 -2.68 -13.81
N MET A 94 -9.02 -3.62 -14.27
CA MET A 94 -9.40 -4.66 -15.20
C MET A 94 -9.57 -5.97 -14.44
N VAL A 95 -10.66 -6.09 -13.68
CA VAL A 95 -11.14 -7.41 -13.25
C VAL A 95 -11.65 -8.10 -14.51
N SER A 96 -10.73 -8.63 -15.33
CA SER A 96 -11.11 -9.53 -16.42
C SER A 96 -11.86 -10.69 -15.77
N PRO A 97 -13.08 -11.00 -16.20
CA PRO A 97 -13.78 -12.20 -15.75
C PRO A 97 -13.06 -13.40 -16.37
N SER A 98 -11.93 -13.81 -15.79
CA SER A 98 -11.28 -15.06 -16.14
C SER A 98 -12.04 -16.18 -15.43
N GLN A 99 -13.07 -16.62 -16.15
CA GLN A 99 -13.51 -18.00 -16.33
C GLN A 99 -13.85 -18.77 -15.05
N ARG A 100 -15.16 -18.87 -14.80
CA ARG A 100 -15.77 -20.00 -14.09
C ARG A 100 -15.39 -21.32 -14.76
#